data_AF-A0A388KKT9-F1
#
_entry.id   AF-A0A388KKT9-F1
#
_cell.length_a   1.000
_cell.length_b   1.000
_cell.length_c   1.000
_cell.angle_alpha   90.00
_cell.angle_beta   90.00
_cell.angle_gamma   90.00
#
_symmetry.space_group_name_H-M   'P 1'
#
loop_
_entity.id
_entity.type
_entity.pdbx_description
1 polymer ?
#
loop_
_entity_poly.entity_id
_entity_poly.type
_entity_poly.pdbx_seq_one_letter_code
_entity_poly.pdbx_strand_id
1 'polypeptide(L)'
;MKIIRHEMRKEREDEEECYEAKGKRQAKIASREEAVNEEKERLRRWIAQQTFGKEEAEDEELVALRIPAAKFKLMEKRKRGPEVLIGNNPPMTTPEKRSSTRLSEEAKMRIETMKGELIKDTATSSTPTKIDLSLKHITAACGPGGKEKFEHDCQEFYDALTIDELKEVCRREKVTYGNRELAIKRLVIWSSAVAYDPSNIPLPMTTLVTKRSSKGVLIKEEAKRDTSESDQSFSKDDSE
;
A
#
# COMPACT_ATOMS: atom_id res chain seq x y z
N MET A 1 -67.58 26.39 41.86
CA MET A 1 -66.26 25.87 42.25
C MET A 1 -66.01 24.42 41.78
N LYS A 2 -66.18 24.10 40.49
CA LYS A 2 -65.86 22.75 39.95
C LYS A 2 -64.62 22.74 39.04
N ILE A 3 -64.24 23.90 38.51
CA ILE A 3 -63.16 24.06 37.54
C ILE A 3 -61.78 23.90 38.21
N ILE A 4 -61.61 24.48 39.41
CA ILE A 4 -60.34 24.47 40.16
C ILE A 4 -59.89 23.04 40.55
N ARG A 5 -60.81 22.09 40.77
CA ARG A 5 -60.44 20.70 41.13
C ARG A 5 -59.94 19.88 39.93
N HIS A 6 -60.33 20.24 38.71
CA HIS A 6 -59.90 19.52 37.51
C HIS A 6 -58.48 19.94 37.09
N GLU A 7 -58.14 21.22 37.28
CA GLU A 7 -56.83 21.76 36.92
C GLU A 7 -55.72 21.19 37.82
N MET A 8 -55.95 21.11 39.13
CA MET A 8 -55.03 20.50 40.11
C MET A 8 -54.80 18.98 39.93
N ARG A 9 -55.68 18.29 39.19
CA ARG A 9 -55.51 16.86 38.90
C ARG A 9 -54.66 16.65 37.64
N LYS A 10 -54.74 17.57 36.68
CA LYS A 10 -54.03 17.48 35.40
C LYS A 10 -52.53 17.77 35.53
N GLU A 11 -52.14 18.76 36.33
CA GLU A 11 -50.71 19.04 36.60
C GLU A 11 -49.98 17.86 37.24
N ARG A 12 -50.66 17.06 38.06
CA ARG A 12 -50.06 15.89 38.71
C ARG A 12 -49.76 14.77 37.71
N GLU A 13 -50.65 14.54 36.75
CA GLU A 13 -50.46 13.53 35.69
C GLU A 13 -49.34 13.95 34.71
N ASP A 14 -49.25 15.24 34.39
CA ASP A 14 -48.20 15.78 33.50
C ASP A 14 -46.79 15.77 34.15
N GLU A 15 -46.68 15.93 35.48
CA GLU A 15 -45.41 15.76 36.21
C GLU A 15 -44.94 14.30 36.20
N GLU A 16 -45.82 13.34 36.48
CA GLU A 16 -45.49 11.90 36.51
C GLU A 16 -45.01 11.39 35.14
N GLU A 17 -45.61 11.85 34.04
CA GLU A 17 -45.21 11.48 32.67
C GLU A 17 -43.81 12.00 32.32
N CYS A 18 -43.42 13.17 32.86
CA CYS A 18 -42.12 13.80 32.63
C CYS A 18 -40.98 13.09 33.40
N TYR A 19 -41.27 12.46 34.54
CA TYR A 19 -40.30 11.62 35.27
C TYR A 19 -40.08 10.25 34.62
N GLU A 20 -41.13 9.61 34.08
CA GLU A 20 -41.00 8.32 33.41
C GLU A 20 -40.20 8.37 32.09
N ALA A 21 -40.36 9.45 31.32
CA ALA A 21 -39.64 9.62 30.05
C ALA A 21 -38.13 9.79 30.24
N LYS A 22 -37.69 10.33 31.38
CA LYS A 22 -36.26 10.53 31.71
C LYS A 22 -35.57 9.23 32.13
N GLY A 23 -36.24 8.36 32.88
CA GLY A 23 -35.68 7.05 33.29
C GLY A 23 -35.44 6.10 32.10
N LYS A 24 -36.38 6.06 31.13
CA LYS A 24 -36.29 5.20 29.94
C LYS A 24 -35.14 5.58 29.00
N ARG A 25 -34.66 6.84 29.02
CA ARG A 25 -33.50 7.29 28.24
C ARG A 25 -32.17 6.92 28.90
N GLN A 26 -32.11 6.98 30.23
CA GLN A 26 -30.90 6.62 30.98
C GLN A 26 -30.60 5.12 30.92
N ALA A 27 -31.64 4.26 30.99
CA ALA A 27 -31.48 2.81 30.83
C ALA A 27 -30.96 2.40 29.44
N LYS A 28 -31.39 3.10 28.37
CA LYS A 28 -30.91 2.83 27.00
C LYS A 28 -29.47 3.27 26.75
N ILE A 29 -28.97 4.28 27.47
CA ILE A 29 -27.57 4.72 27.36
C ILE A 29 -26.66 3.73 28.09
N ALA A 30 -27.05 3.30 29.30
CA ALA A 30 -26.31 2.31 30.08
C ALA A 30 -26.15 0.98 29.31
N SER A 31 -27.21 0.48 28.65
CA SER A 31 -27.12 -0.77 27.88
C SER A 31 -26.21 -0.66 26.65
N ARG A 32 -26.08 0.53 26.07
CA ARG A 32 -25.20 0.78 24.91
C ARG A 32 -23.74 0.85 25.34
N GLU A 33 -23.46 1.46 26.49
CA GLU A 33 -22.11 1.55 27.06
C GLU A 33 -21.59 0.17 27.47
N GLU A 34 -22.46 -0.68 28.01
CA GLU A 34 -22.13 -2.07 28.38
C GLU A 34 -21.71 -2.90 27.16
N ALA A 35 -22.47 -2.83 26.05
CA ALA A 35 -22.12 -3.51 24.80
C ALA A 35 -20.80 -3.00 24.18
N VAL A 36 -20.51 -1.70 24.29
CA VAL A 36 -19.24 -1.13 23.81
C VAL A 36 -18.07 -1.58 24.68
N ASN A 37 -18.27 -1.72 25.99
CA ASN A 37 -17.23 -2.15 26.91
C ASN A 37 -16.90 -3.64 26.74
N GLU A 38 -17.90 -4.48 26.51
CA GLU A 38 -17.73 -5.91 26.22
C GLU A 38 -16.92 -6.13 24.93
N GLU A 39 -17.23 -5.40 23.86
CA GLU A 39 -16.47 -5.46 22.60
C GLU A 39 -15.02 -4.97 22.77
N LYS A 40 -14.82 -3.90 23.55
CA LYS A 40 -13.48 -3.40 23.89
C LYS A 40 -12.66 -4.43 24.67
N GLU A 41 -13.31 -5.17 25.57
CA GLU A 41 -12.67 -6.25 26.30
C GLU A 41 -12.33 -7.43 25.38
N ARG A 42 -13.23 -7.80 24.46
CA ARG A 42 -12.97 -8.82 23.43
C ARG A 42 -11.75 -8.47 22.58
N LEU A 43 -11.64 -7.23 22.10
CA LEU A 43 -10.48 -6.76 21.35
C LEU A 43 -9.19 -6.81 22.18
N ARG A 44 -9.25 -6.44 23.47
CA ARG A 44 -8.08 -6.52 24.37
C ARG A 44 -7.59 -7.96 24.53
N ARG A 45 -8.49 -8.93 24.68
CA ARG A 45 -8.13 -10.36 24.75
C ARG A 45 -7.51 -10.85 23.44
N TRP A 46 -8.09 -10.46 22.30
CA TRP A 46 -7.57 -10.82 20.99
C TRP A 46 -6.17 -10.25 20.72
N ILE A 47 -5.95 -8.97 21.02
CA ILE A 47 -4.64 -8.33 20.90
C ILE A 47 -3.63 -9.02 21.82
N ALA A 48 -3.98 -9.26 23.09
CA ALA A 48 -3.10 -9.95 24.02
C ALA A 48 -2.72 -11.35 23.50
N GLN A 49 -3.66 -12.15 23.01
CA GLN A 49 -3.37 -13.45 22.42
C GLN A 49 -2.43 -13.34 21.21
N GLN A 50 -2.56 -12.28 20.41
CA GLN A 50 -1.70 -12.07 19.25
C GLN A 50 -0.29 -11.56 19.62
N THR A 51 -0.17 -10.75 20.68
CA THR A 51 1.12 -10.21 21.13
C THR A 51 1.91 -11.25 21.93
N PHE A 52 1.26 -12.01 22.82
CA PHE A 52 1.93 -13.07 23.60
C PHE A 52 2.43 -14.23 22.72
N GLY A 53 1.85 -14.47 21.55
CA GLY A 53 2.35 -15.45 20.59
C GLY A 53 3.45 -14.95 19.65
N LYS A 54 3.75 -13.64 19.64
CA LYS A 54 4.71 -13.01 18.71
C LYS A 54 5.93 -12.40 19.40
N GLU A 55 5.85 -12.12 20.70
CA GLU A 55 6.91 -11.45 21.47
C GLU A 55 7.99 -12.42 22.00
N GLU A 56 7.68 -13.70 22.23
CA GLU A 56 8.70 -14.70 22.61
C GLU A 56 9.52 -15.25 21.42
N ALA A 57 9.17 -14.86 20.20
CA ALA A 57 10.07 -14.98 19.06
C ALA A 57 10.85 -13.67 18.91
N GLU A 58 11.55 -13.25 19.98
CA GLU A 58 12.74 -12.42 19.78
C GLU A 58 13.64 -13.23 18.85
N ASP A 59 13.65 -12.85 17.57
CA ASP A 59 14.36 -13.54 16.50
C ASP A 59 15.76 -13.91 17.01
N GLU A 60 16.03 -15.21 17.19
CA GLU A 60 17.39 -15.70 17.46
C GLU A 60 18.38 -15.10 16.46
N GLU A 61 17.91 -14.78 15.25
CA GLU A 61 18.60 -14.02 14.21
C GLU A 61 19.00 -12.60 14.66
N LEU A 62 18.12 -11.82 15.31
CA LEU A 62 18.44 -10.48 15.82
C LEU A 62 19.48 -10.53 16.93
N VAL A 63 19.38 -11.51 17.82
CA VAL A 63 20.40 -11.73 18.88
C VAL A 63 21.71 -12.17 18.26
N ALA A 64 21.68 -13.06 17.27
CA ALA A 64 22.84 -13.54 16.52
C ALA A 64 23.52 -12.44 15.69
N LEU A 65 22.81 -11.40 15.27
CA LEU A 65 23.38 -10.23 14.57
C LEU A 65 23.98 -9.18 15.53
N ARG A 66 23.41 -9.02 16.73
CA ARG A 66 23.93 -8.11 17.76
C ARG A 66 25.34 -8.48 18.23
N ILE A 67 25.59 -9.78 18.42
CA ILE A 67 26.88 -10.31 18.91
C ILE A 67 28.07 -9.95 17.97
N PRO A 68 28.03 -10.20 16.65
CA PRO A 68 29.10 -9.83 15.74
C PRO A 68 29.18 -8.31 15.53
N ALA A 69 28.05 -7.59 15.49
CA ALA A 69 28.05 -6.13 15.36
C ALA A 69 28.77 -5.45 16.53
N ALA A 70 28.55 -5.92 17.77
CA ALA A 70 29.27 -5.43 18.95
C ALA A 70 30.78 -5.76 18.92
N LYS A 71 31.19 -6.80 18.20
CA LYS A 71 32.59 -7.21 18.04
C LYS A 71 33.33 -6.44 16.91
N PHE A 72 32.63 -5.71 16.05
CA PHE A 72 33.26 -4.89 15.01
C PHE A 72 33.89 -3.63 15.61
N LYS A 73 35.07 -3.79 16.22
CA LYS A 73 35.94 -2.69 16.61
C LYS A 73 36.59 -2.14 15.33
N LEU A 74 36.16 -0.95 14.89
CA LEU A 74 36.70 -0.20 13.74
C LEU A 74 38.18 0.17 13.97
N MET A 75 39.09 -0.80 13.82
CA MET A 75 40.52 -0.64 14.08
C MET A 75 41.30 -0.09 12.88
N GLU A 76 40.67 0.05 11.71
CA GLU A 76 41.40 0.40 10.49
C GLU A 76 40.65 1.46 9.67
N LYS A 77 40.81 2.73 10.08
CA LYS A 77 40.61 3.83 9.14
C LYS A 77 41.73 3.74 8.11
N ARG A 78 41.36 3.41 6.87
CA ARG A 78 42.27 3.32 5.73
C ARG A 78 43.18 4.55 5.70
N LYS A 79 44.48 4.33 5.81
CA LYS A 79 45.48 5.34 5.47
C LYS A 79 45.29 5.64 3.98
N ARG A 80 44.87 6.87 3.66
CA ARG A 80 44.86 7.36 2.28
C ARG A 80 46.30 7.25 1.79
N GLY A 81 46.55 6.37 0.82
CA GLY A 81 47.88 6.18 0.26
C GLY A 81 48.41 7.50 -0.32
N PRO A 82 49.74 7.65 -0.44
CA PRO A 82 50.33 8.84 -1.06
C PRO A 82 49.69 9.11 -2.42
N GLU A 83 49.27 10.35 -2.66
CA GLU A 83 48.69 10.76 -3.94
C GLU A 83 49.70 10.51 -5.06
N VAL A 84 49.38 9.58 -5.95
CA VAL A 84 50.16 9.33 -7.16
C VAL A 84 49.98 10.54 -8.07
N LEU A 85 51.07 11.21 -8.42
CA LEU A 85 51.06 12.27 -9.43
C LEU A 85 50.64 11.67 -10.77
N ILE A 86 49.38 11.85 -11.14
CA ILE A 86 48.84 11.51 -12.46
C ILE A 86 49.43 12.53 -13.45
N GLY A 87 50.66 12.27 -13.88
CA GLY A 87 51.35 13.02 -14.92
C GLY A 87 50.90 12.54 -16.31
N ASN A 88 50.64 13.50 -17.19
CA ASN A 88 50.39 13.35 -18.64
C ASN A 88 49.01 12.83 -19.06
N ASN A 89 47.93 13.39 -18.51
CA ASN A 89 46.67 13.38 -19.27
C ASN A 89 46.78 14.41 -20.40
N PRO A 90 46.60 14.01 -21.68
CA PRO A 90 46.62 14.95 -22.80
C PRO A 90 45.57 16.03 -22.57
N PRO A 91 45.85 17.30 -22.97
CA PRO A 91 44.87 18.37 -22.86
C PRO A 91 43.61 17.93 -23.60
N MET A 92 42.51 17.89 -22.84
CA MET A 92 41.21 17.47 -23.32
C MET A 92 40.78 18.42 -24.44
N THR A 93 41.01 18.02 -25.69
CA THR A 93 40.65 18.78 -26.89
C THR A 93 39.14 18.77 -27.00
N THR A 94 38.52 19.87 -26.58
CA THR A 94 37.09 20.10 -26.83
C THR A 94 36.93 20.46 -28.31
N PRO A 95 36.12 19.72 -29.09
CA PRO A 95 35.91 20.04 -30.49
C PRO A 95 35.23 21.40 -30.64
N GLU A 96 35.73 22.18 -31.59
CA GLU A 96 35.25 23.53 -31.90
C GLU A 96 33.76 23.51 -32.27
N LYS A 97 33.02 24.46 -31.69
CA LYS A 97 31.57 24.58 -31.74
C LYS A 97 31.12 24.93 -33.16
N ARG A 98 30.85 23.91 -33.98
CA ARG A 98 30.36 24.10 -35.36
C ARG A 98 29.03 24.87 -35.33
N SER A 99 28.99 26.00 -36.02
CA SER A 99 27.79 26.78 -36.27
C SER A 99 26.76 25.91 -36.99
N SER A 100 25.53 25.90 -36.48
CA SER A 100 24.37 25.18 -37.01
C SER A 100 24.26 25.33 -38.53
N THR A 101 24.61 24.25 -39.24
CA THR A 101 24.33 24.12 -40.67
C THR A 101 22.82 24.13 -40.83
N ARG A 102 22.28 25.18 -41.47
CA ARG A 102 20.86 25.27 -41.79
C ARG A 102 20.52 24.08 -42.70
N LEU A 103 19.85 23.08 -42.15
CA LEU A 103 19.34 21.95 -42.91
C LEU A 103 18.39 22.49 -43.99
N SER A 104 18.61 22.06 -45.24
CA SER A 104 17.74 22.41 -46.37
C SER A 104 16.30 21.95 -46.09
N GLU A 105 15.33 22.62 -46.69
CA GLU A 105 13.91 22.32 -46.51
C GLU A 105 13.58 20.87 -46.90
N GLU A 106 14.25 20.34 -47.92
CA GLU A 106 14.17 18.95 -48.34
C GLU A 106 14.64 17.97 -47.24
N ALA A 107 15.74 18.29 -46.54
CA ALA A 107 16.21 17.48 -45.42
C ALA A 107 15.25 17.53 -44.23
N LYS A 108 14.58 18.66 -43.99
CA LYS A 108 13.55 18.77 -42.93
C LYS A 108 12.33 17.91 -43.25
N MET A 109 11.83 17.96 -44.48
CA MET A 109 10.70 17.11 -44.90
C MET A 109 11.05 15.62 -44.81
N ARG A 110 12.27 15.23 -45.19
CA ARG A 110 12.72 13.83 -45.08
C ARG A 110 12.85 13.36 -43.64
N ILE A 111 13.23 14.23 -42.70
CA ILE A 111 13.24 13.91 -41.26
C ILE A 111 11.81 13.79 -40.71
N GLU A 112 10.89 14.64 -41.17
CA GLU A 112 9.49 14.60 -40.75
C GLU A 112 8.76 13.35 -41.24
N THR A 113 8.99 12.91 -42.48
CA THR A 113 8.45 11.65 -42.99
C THR A 113 8.98 10.44 -42.23
N MET A 114 10.28 10.38 -41.96
CA MET A 114 10.86 9.31 -41.13
C MET A 114 10.32 9.31 -39.69
N LYS A 115 9.95 10.48 -39.13
CA LYS A 115 9.32 10.56 -37.82
C LYS A 115 7.85 10.11 -37.82
N GLY A 116 7.11 10.39 -38.88
CA GLY A 116 5.71 9.96 -39.01
C GLY A 116 5.54 8.45 -39.14
N GLU A 117 6.49 7.79 -39.80
CA GLU A 117 6.51 6.34 -39.99
C GLU A 117 6.93 5.59 -38.71
N LEU A 118 7.85 6.18 -37.93
CA LEU A 118 8.32 5.63 -36.65
C LEU A 118 7.21 5.54 -35.58
N ILE A 119 6.16 6.37 -35.65
CA ILE A 119 5.08 6.37 -34.64
C ILE A 119 4.14 5.17 -34.78
N LYS A 120 4.09 4.51 -35.94
CA LYS A 120 3.25 3.31 -36.14
C LYS A 120 3.94 2.00 -35.80
N ASP A 121 5.27 1.97 -35.84
CA ASP A 121 6.06 0.74 -35.66
C ASP A 121 7.03 0.79 -34.47
N THR A 122 6.85 1.69 -33.50
CA THR A 122 7.58 1.64 -32.22
C THR A 122 7.07 0.53 -31.31
N ALA A 123 7.25 -0.71 -31.75
CA ALA A 123 7.60 -1.82 -30.89
C ALA A 123 8.92 -2.37 -31.45
N THR A 124 9.97 -2.40 -30.63
CA THR A 124 11.22 -3.17 -30.84
C THR A 124 12.25 -2.68 -31.88
N SER A 125 12.68 -1.40 -31.85
CA SER A 125 14.00 -1.06 -32.43
C SER A 125 14.62 0.17 -31.78
N SER A 126 15.28 -0.04 -30.64
CA SER A 126 16.23 0.90 -30.07
C SER A 126 17.35 0.06 -29.45
N THR A 127 18.52 0.13 -30.07
CA THR A 127 19.86 -0.24 -29.59
C THR A 127 19.95 -0.80 -28.15
N PRO A 128 20.58 -1.99 -27.93
CA PRO A 128 20.63 -2.66 -26.64
C PRO A 128 21.67 -2.02 -25.73
N THR A 129 21.38 -0.83 -25.22
CA THR A 129 22.13 -0.24 -24.11
C THR A 129 21.29 -0.37 -22.86
N LYS A 130 21.40 -1.55 -22.24
CA LYS A 130 20.83 -1.94 -20.94
C LYS A 130 19.29 -1.98 -20.95
N ILE A 131 18.75 -3.18 -21.01
CA ILE A 131 17.33 -3.45 -20.77
C ILE A 131 16.95 -2.77 -19.45
N ASP A 132 15.93 -1.92 -19.48
CA ASP A 132 15.45 -1.22 -18.28
C ASP A 132 14.79 -2.25 -17.37
N LEU A 133 15.55 -2.76 -16.40
CA LEU A 133 15.10 -3.75 -15.40
C LEU A 133 14.07 -3.19 -14.40
N SER A 134 13.47 -2.03 -14.69
CA SER A 134 12.50 -1.42 -13.80
C SER A 134 11.07 -1.89 -14.10
N LEU A 135 10.31 -2.09 -13.02
CA LEU A 135 8.90 -2.47 -13.04
C LEU A 135 7.96 -1.34 -13.52
N LYS A 136 8.45 -0.32 -14.22
CA LYS A 136 7.65 0.85 -14.65
C LYS A 136 6.43 0.48 -15.49
N HIS A 137 6.47 -0.67 -16.16
CA HIS A 137 5.37 -1.15 -17.00
C HIS A 137 4.28 -1.89 -16.20
N ILE A 138 4.57 -2.30 -14.96
CA ILE A 138 3.62 -3.01 -14.10
C ILE A 138 2.92 -1.97 -13.22
N THR A 139 1.63 -1.77 -13.48
CA THR A 139 0.83 -0.78 -12.75
C THR A 139 0.20 -1.41 -11.51
N ALA A 140 0.45 -0.84 -10.34
CA ALA A 140 -0.22 -1.25 -9.12
C ALA A 140 -1.70 -0.86 -9.16
N ALA A 141 -2.58 -1.85 -9.28
CA ALA A 141 -4.02 -1.62 -9.26
C ALA A 141 -4.52 -1.42 -7.82
N CYS A 142 -5.23 -0.32 -7.57
CA CYS A 142 -5.92 -0.06 -6.30
C CYS A 142 -7.35 -0.63 -6.36
N GLY A 143 -7.56 -1.86 -5.90
CA GLY A 143 -8.87 -2.51 -5.85
C GLY A 143 -8.82 -3.91 -5.21
N PRO A 144 -9.98 -4.53 -4.89
CA PRO A 144 -10.03 -5.91 -4.42
C PRO A 144 -9.40 -6.84 -5.46
N GLY A 145 -8.42 -7.64 -5.05
CA GLY A 145 -7.63 -8.49 -5.95
C GLY A 145 -6.56 -7.76 -6.77
N GLY A 146 -6.42 -6.44 -6.64
CA GLY A 146 -5.37 -5.68 -7.35
C GLY A 146 -3.96 -6.09 -6.94
N LYS A 147 -3.77 -6.36 -5.65
CA LYS A 147 -2.50 -6.81 -5.08
C LYS A 147 -2.05 -8.17 -5.64
N GLU A 148 -2.97 -9.12 -5.75
CA GLU A 148 -2.67 -10.47 -6.27
C GLU A 148 -2.24 -10.41 -7.74
N LYS A 149 -2.92 -9.61 -8.56
CA LYS A 149 -2.53 -9.39 -9.96
C LYS A 149 -1.15 -8.75 -10.07
N PHE A 150 -0.89 -7.73 -9.25
CA PHE A 150 0.42 -7.08 -9.21
C PHE A 150 1.55 -8.07 -8.83
N GLU A 151 1.32 -8.91 -7.83
CA GLU A 151 2.28 -9.94 -7.41
C GLU A 151 2.56 -10.94 -8.52
N HIS A 152 1.50 -11.41 -9.20
CA HIS A 152 1.60 -12.31 -10.34
C HIS A 152 2.41 -11.69 -11.49
N ASP A 153 2.07 -10.46 -11.89
CA ASP A 153 2.76 -9.75 -12.97
C ASP A 153 4.24 -9.51 -12.64
N CYS A 154 4.55 -9.16 -11.38
CA CYS A 154 5.93 -9.03 -10.91
C CYS A 154 6.67 -10.37 -10.99
N GLN A 155 6.01 -11.46 -10.60
CA GLN A 155 6.60 -12.78 -10.62
C GLN A 155 6.91 -13.23 -12.06
N GLU A 156 5.98 -13.05 -13.00
CA GLU A 156 6.18 -13.34 -14.42
C GLU A 156 7.33 -12.50 -15.00
N PHE A 157 7.39 -11.20 -14.66
CA PHE A 157 8.48 -10.32 -15.11
C PHE A 157 9.85 -10.81 -14.63
N TYR A 158 9.99 -11.14 -13.35
CA TYR A 158 11.27 -11.61 -12.81
C TYR A 158 11.62 -13.02 -13.27
N ASP A 159 10.63 -13.85 -13.59
CA ASP A 159 10.89 -15.19 -14.14
C ASP A 159 11.36 -15.14 -15.60
N ALA A 160 10.95 -14.13 -16.37
CA ALA A 160 11.46 -13.89 -17.72
C ALA A 160 12.90 -13.35 -17.76
N LEU A 161 13.43 -12.82 -16.64
CA LEU A 161 14.78 -12.27 -16.59
C LEU A 161 15.87 -13.36 -16.65
N THR A 162 17.01 -12.99 -17.23
CA THR A 162 18.23 -13.81 -17.15
C THR A 162 18.83 -13.77 -15.73
N ILE A 163 19.67 -14.75 -15.42
CA ILE A 163 20.30 -14.86 -14.09
C ILE A 163 21.11 -13.61 -13.73
N ASP A 164 21.83 -13.04 -14.70
CA ASP A 164 22.68 -11.87 -14.47
C ASP A 164 21.86 -10.60 -14.22
N GLU A 165 20.74 -10.45 -14.91
CA GLU A 165 19.77 -9.37 -14.69
C GLU A 165 19.10 -9.50 -13.32
N LEU A 166 18.68 -10.71 -12.94
CA LEU A 166 18.08 -10.96 -11.64
C LEU A 166 19.05 -10.66 -10.49
N LYS A 167 20.34 -11.04 -10.64
CA LYS A 167 21.40 -10.67 -9.69
C LYS A 167 21.61 -9.16 -9.61
N GLU A 168 21.53 -8.46 -10.73
CA GLU A 168 21.64 -7.01 -10.79
C GLU A 168 20.49 -6.32 -10.04
N VAL A 169 19.24 -6.77 -10.25
CA VAL A 169 18.07 -6.27 -9.49
C VAL A 169 18.25 -6.55 -7.99
N CYS A 170 18.65 -7.78 -7.61
CA CYS A 170 18.92 -8.12 -6.22
C CYS A 170 19.97 -7.19 -5.58
N ARG A 171 21.02 -6.82 -6.33
CA ARG A 171 22.05 -5.89 -5.83
C ARG A 171 21.51 -4.48 -5.61
N ARG A 172 20.62 -4.00 -6.50
CA ARG A 172 20.00 -2.67 -6.39
C ARG A 172 19.07 -2.59 -5.19
N GLU A 173 18.22 -3.59 -5.01
CA GLU A 173 17.26 -3.65 -3.91
C GLU A 173 17.83 -4.22 -2.61
N LYS A 174 19.14 -4.51 -2.60
CA LYS A 174 19.88 -5.07 -1.44
C LYS A 174 19.28 -6.40 -0.93
N VAL A 175 18.73 -7.21 -1.85
CA VAL A 175 18.23 -8.56 -1.58
C VAL A 175 19.37 -9.57 -1.79
N THR A 176 19.52 -10.52 -0.88
CA THR A 176 20.55 -11.57 -1.01
C THR A 176 20.16 -12.59 -2.08
N TYR A 177 21.03 -12.74 -3.09
CA TYR A 177 20.87 -13.72 -4.15
C TYR A 177 21.36 -15.10 -3.67
N GLY A 178 20.42 -16.03 -3.43
CA GLY A 178 20.72 -17.41 -3.05
C GLY A 178 20.24 -18.39 -4.13
N ASN A 179 18.93 -18.68 -4.12
CA ASN A 179 18.23 -19.44 -5.14
C ASN A 179 17.41 -18.48 -6.03
N ARG A 180 17.28 -18.76 -7.33
CA ARG A 180 16.48 -17.99 -8.29
C ARG A 180 15.06 -17.78 -7.77
N GLU A 181 14.38 -18.87 -7.40
CA GLU A 181 12.99 -18.83 -6.94
C GLU A 181 12.80 -18.02 -5.65
N LEU A 182 13.73 -18.17 -4.69
CA LEU A 182 13.69 -17.42 -3.43
C LEU A 182 13.99 -15.94 -3.66
N ALA A 183 14.91 -15.61 -4.57
CA ALA A 183 15.20 -14.24 -4.94
C ALA A 183 13.99 -13.56 -5.57
N ILE A 184 13.31 -14.24 -6.51
CA ILE A 184 12.08 -13.75 -7.13
C ILE A 184 11.00 -13.52 -6.07
N LYS A 185 10.72 -14.51 -5.20
CA LYS A 185 9.73 -14.36 -4.12
C LYS A 185 10.04 -13.17 -3.21
N ARG A 186 11.30 -12.99 -2.81
CA ARG A 186 11.73 -11.85 -1.98
C ARG A 186 11.55 -10.51 -2.70
N LEU A 187 11.90 -10.44 -3.99
CA LEU A 187 11.72 -9.25 -4.81
C LEU A 187 10.24 -8.89 -4.98
N VAL A 188 9.37 -9.88 -5.20
CA VAL A 188 7.92 -9.68 -5.30
C VAL A 188 7.37 -9.14 -3.98
N ILE A 189 7.69 -9.78 -2.85
CA ILE A 189 7.26 -9.32 -1.51
C ILE A 189 7.72 -7.88 -1.26
N TRP A 190 8.99 -7.58 -1.55
CA TRP A 190 9.55 -6.24 -1.39
C TRP A 190 8.83 -5.22 -2.30
N SER A 191 8.59 -5.57 -3.56
CA SER A 191 7.90 -4.70 -4.52
C SER A 191 6.45 -4.43 -4.09
N SER A 192 5.73 -5.46 -3.64
CA SER A 192 4.37 -5.33 -3.10
C SER A 192 4.34 -4.45 -1.86
N ALA A 193 5.31 -4.58 -0.97
CA ALA A 193 5.40 -3.75 0.22
C ALA A 193 5.60 -2.26 -0.13
N VAL A 194 6.42 -1.96 -1.14
CA VAL A 194 6.66 -0.59 -1.62
C VAL A 194 5.43 0.00 -2.32
N ALA A 195 4.82 -0.77 -3.21
CA ALA A 195 3.66 -0.33 -4.01
C ALA A 195 2.40 -0.13 -3.17
N TYR A 196 2.18 -1.01 -2.18
CA TYR A 196 1.01 -0.99 -1.29
C TYR A 196 1.35 -0.46 0.12
N ASP A 197 2.44 0.29 0.28
CA ASP A 197 2.73 0.99 1.53
C ASP A 197 1.57 1.95 1.84
N PRO A 198 0.91 1.85 3.01
CA PRO A 198 -0.17 2.75 3.38
C PRO A 198 0.23 4.23 3.38
N SER A 199 1.54 4.53 3.45
CA SER A 199 2.09 5.88 3.34
C SER A 199 2.10 6.43 1.91
N ASN A 200 2.20 5.55 0.91
CA ASN A 200 2.31 5.90 -0.51
C ASN A 200 0.96 5.84 -1.24
N ILE A 201 -0.04 5.15 -0.69
CA ILE A 201 -1.38 5.14 -1.24
C ILE A 201 -2.01 6.50 -0.94
N PRO A 202 -2.27 7.35 -1.94
CA PRO A 202 -2.96 8.61 -1.72
C PRO A 202 -4.33 8.27 -1.15
N LEU A 203 -4.53 8.55 0.14
CA LEU A 203 -5.85 8.46 0.75
C LEU A 203 -6.79 9.28 -0.14
N PRO A 204 -7.97 8.74 -0.51
CA PRO A 204 -8.95 9.55 -1.22
C PRO A 204 -9.16 10.80 -0.38
N MET A 205 -8.82 11.96 -0.93
CA MET A 205 -9.01 13.23 -0.24
C MET A 205 -10.45 13.23 0.19
N THR A 206 -10.68 13.08 1.49
CA THR A 206 -12.02 13.07 2.04
C THR A 206 -12.57 14.43 1.67
N THR A 207 -13.49 14.44 0.71
CA THR A 207 -14.27 15.62 0.39
C THR A 207 -14.90 16.04 1.69
N LEU A 208 -14.35 17.08 2.32
CA LEU A 208 -14.93 17.73 3.47
C LEU A 208 -16.39 18.00 3.13
N VAL A 209 -17.27 17.14 3.64
CA VAL A 209 -18.71 17.32 3.55
C VAL A 209 -19.00 18.58 4.34
N THR A 210 -18.96 19.71 3.64
CA THR A 210 -19.47 20.98 4.13
C THR A 210 -20.92 20.71 4.47
N LYS A 211 -21.23 20.70 5.77
CA LYS A 211 -22.58 20.56 6.31
C LYS A 211 -23.46 21.69 5.75
N ARG A 212 -24.03 21.48 4.57
CA ARG A 212 -25.21 22.22 4.15
C ARG A 212 -26.38 21.61 4.89
N SER A 213 -26.73 22.27 5.99
CA SER A 213 -28.06 22.26 6.58
C SER A 213 -29.10 22.31 5.45
N SER A 214 -29.72 21.17 5.17
CA SER A 214 -30.92 21.10 4.34
C SER A 214 -32.02 20.51 5.20
N LYS A 215 -33.04 21.36 5.34
CA LYS A 215 -34.33 21.12 5.97
C LYS A 215 -34.97 19.88 5.34
N GLY A 216 -35.64 19.10 6.18
CA GLY A 216 -35.98 17.70 5.95
C GLY A 216 -36.68 17.37 4.62
N VAL A 217 -36.35 16.19 4.12
CA VAL A 217 -37.21 15.42 3.23
C VAL A 217 -37.23 13.99 3.78
N LEU A 218 -38.43 13.60 4.18
CA LEU A 218 -38.82 12.32 4.72
C LEU A 218 -38.95 11.36 3.53
N ILE A 219 -38.07 10.35 3.42
CA ILE A 219 -38.31 9.23 2.51
C ILE A 219 -38.30 7.94 3.32
N LYS A 220 -39.43 7.29 3.17
CA LYS A 220 -39.99 6.12 3.82
C LYS A 220 -39.10 4.88 3.64
N GLU A 221 -38.82 4.25 4.77
CA GLU A 221 -38.31 2.90 4.91
C GLU A 221 -39.34 1.90 4.35
N GLU A 222 -38.94 1.06 3.38
CA GLU A 222 -39.61 -0.22 3.13
C GLU A 222 -38.59 -1.35 3.23
N ALA A 223 -38.87 -2.19 4.22
CA ALA A 223 -38.20 -3.43 4.52
C ALA A 223 -38.34 -4.44 3.38
N LYS A 224 -37.27 -5.19 3.12
CA LYS A 224 -37.35 -6.62 2.82
C LYS A 224 -36.08 -7.31 3.30
N ARG A 225 -36.29 -8.15 4.33
CA ARG A 225 -35.42 -9.27 4.67
C ARG A 225 -35.54 -10.28 3.54
N ASP A 226 -34.43 -10.86 3.13
CA ASP A 226 -34.39 -12.27 2.74
C ASP A 226 -33.06 -12.85 3.24
N THR A 227 -33.19 -13.55 4.36
CA THR A 227 -32.34 -14.64 4.82
C THR A 227 -32.26 -15.72 3.73
N SER A 228 -31.05 -16.10 3.33
CA SER A 228 -30.81 -17.42 2.75
C SER A 228 -29.55 -18.01 3.36
N GLU A 229 -29.80 -18.92 4.28
CA GLU A 229 -28.85 -19.83 4.88
C GLU A 229 -28.37 -20.87 3.85
N SER A 230 -27.11 -21.28 4.03
CA SER A 230 -26.59 -22.66 4.00
C SER A 230 -26.69 -23.49 2.70
N ASP A 231 -25.53 -23.96 2.21
CA ASP A 231 -25.05 -25.29 2.63
C ASP A 231 -23.62 -25.56 2.18
N GLN A 232 -22.83 -26.05 3.14
CA GLN A 232 -21.56 -26.72 2.95
C GLN A 232 -21.79 -28.05 2.21
N SER A 233 -20.91 -28.38 1.27
CA SER A 233 -20.65 -29.78 0.94
C SER A 233 -19.16 -29.99 0.73
N PHE A 234 -18.62 -30.77 1.67
CA PHE A 234 -17.26 -31.23 1.79
C PHE A 234 -17.23 -32.62 1.14
N SER A 235 -16.56 -32.79 -0.01
CA SER A 235 -16.22 -34.11 -0.53
C SER A 235 -14.73 -34.36 -0.33
N LYS A 236 -14.45 -35.30 0.57
CA LYS A 236 -13.15 -35.87 0.85
C LYS A 236 -12.95 -37.00 -0.15
N ASP A 237 -11.98 -36.87 -1.05
CA ASP A 237 -11.60 -37.93 -1.97
C ASP A 237 -10.27 -38.51 -1.48
N ASP A 238 -10.34 -39.74 -0.97
CA ASP A 238 -9.20 -40.61 -0.68
C ASP A 238 -8.78 -41.26 -2.00
N SER A 239 -7.51 -41.13 -2.38
CA SER A 239 -6.88 -42.01 -3.36
C SER A 239 -5.39 -42.16 -3.07
N GLU A 240 -5.05 -43.41 -2.76
CA GLU A 240 -3.76 -44.12 -2.79
C GLU A 240 -2.72 -43.90 -1.67
#